data_AF-A0A8K0GH73-F1
#
_entry.id   AF-A0A8K0GH73-F1
#
_cell.length_a   1.000
_cell.length_b   1.000
_cell.length_c   1.000
_cell.angle_alpha   90.00
_cell.angle_beta   90.00
_cell.angle_gamma   90.00
#
_symmetry.space_group_name_H-M   'P 1'
#
loop_
_entity.id
_entity.type
_entity.pdbx_description
1 polymer ?
#
loop_
_entity_poly.entity_id
_entity_poly.type
_entity_poly.pdbx_seq_one_letter_code
_entity_poly.pdbx_strand_id
1 'polypeptide(L)'
;MIKNKPLNTRRARRERLRLLKYKIRHTTTRKRHVVRAFNEIDTDYGPTAQEPLPDLEIVNRKQKILLDLENSAINGNNIEKATRGQHQNSLWHDMRRNRPTASNFETICLRRKTTSCHHLVKRLLH
;
A
#
# COMPACT_ATOMS: atom_id res chain seq x y z
N MET A 1 14.02 7.11 -58.22
CA MET A 1 13.33 7.65 -57.03
C MET A 1 13.37 6.61 -55.91
N ILE A 2 14.30 6.73 -54.95
CA ILE A 2 14.39 5.82 -53.79
C ILE A 2 13.61 6.45 -52.64
N LYS A 3 12.49 5.83 -52.26
CA LYS A 3 11.65 6.29 -51.14
C LYS A 3 12.31 5.88 -49.81
N ASN A 4 12.99 6.81 -49.16
CA ASN A 4 13.42 6.65 -47.77
C ASN A 4 12.19 6.65 -46.85
N LYS A 5 11.73 5.45 -46.45
CA LYS A 5 10.76 5.30 -45.35
C LYS A 5 11.51 5.40 -44.02
N PRO A 6 11.09 6.25 -43.06
CA PRO A 6 11.70 6.26 -41.75
C PRO A 6 11.35 4.97 -41.02
N LEU A 7 12.36 4.16 -40.68
CA LEU A 7 12.25 3.00 -39.78
C LEU A 7 11.97 3.46 -38.33
N ASN A 8 10.85 4.14 -38.11
CA ASN A 8 10.32 4.42 -36.79
C ASN A 8 9.50 3.22 -36.33
N THR A 9 10.18 2.09 -36.14
CA THR A 9 9.53 0.90 -35.60
C THR A 9 9.42 1.08 -34.09
N ARG A 10 8.20 1.00 -33.54
CA ARG A 10 7.95 0.92 -32.09
C ARG A 10 8.88 -0.08 -31.39
N ARG A 11 9.33 -1.09 -32.13
CA ARG A 11 10.33 -2.10 -31.73
C ARG A 11 11.70 -1.49 -31.40
N ALA A 12 12.25 -0.62 -32.25
CA ALA A 12 13.53 0.06 -31.99
C ALA A 12 13.46 0.97 -30.75
N ARG A 13 12.34 1.67 -30.55
CA ARG A 13 12.11 2.47 -29.32
C ARG A 13 12.04 1.59 -28.07
N ARG A 14 11.36 0.44 -28.15
CA ARG A 14 11.23 -0.52 -27.04
C ARG A 14 12.57 -1.16 -26.66
N GLU A 15 13.39 -1.49 -27.65
CA GLU A 15 14.77 -1.98 -27.49
C GLU A 15 15.66 -0.93 -26.79
N ARG A 16 15.64 0.32 -27.26
CA ARG A 16 16.38 1.42 -26.59
C ARG A 16 15.97 1.60 -25.13
N LEU A 17 14.67 1.59 -24.84
CA LEU A 17 14.17 1.69 -23.46
C LEU A 17 14.57 0.50 -22.59
N ARG A 18 14.62 -0.72 -23.16
CA ARG A 18 15.07 -1.92 -22.46
C ARG A 18 16.56 -1.82 -22.10
N LEU A 19 17.40 -1.42 -23.04
CA LEU A 19 18.84 -1.23 -22.83
C LEU A 19 19.13 -0.10 -21.84
N LEU A 20 18.36 1.00 -21.88
CA LEU A 20 18.47 2.08 -20.90
C LEU A 20 18.14 1.60 -19.49
N LYS A 21 17.04 0.84 -19.32
CA LYS A 21 16.68 0.21 -18.03
C LYS A 21 17.74 -0.78 -17.55
N TYR A 22 18.33 -1.56 -18.45
CA TYR A 22 19.42 -2.49 -18.12
C TYR A 22 20.65 -1.73 -17.62
N LYS A 23 21.11 -0.71 -18.34
CA LYS A 23 22.23 0.16 -17.89
C LYS A 23 21.95 0.79 -16.53
N ILE A 24 20.79 1.41 -16.33
CA ILE A 24 20.41 2.01 -15.04
C ILE A 24 20.51 0.99 -13.90
N ARG A 25 19.98 -0.24 -14.09
CA ARG A 25 20.02 -1.30 -13.06
C ARG A 25 21.44 -1.74 -12.68
N HIS A 26 22.39 -1.65 -13.61
CA HIS A 26 23.78 -2.08 -13.39
C HIS A 26 24.72 -0.93 -12.98
N THR A 27 24.42 0.32 -13.34
CA THR A 27 25.23 1.49 -12.96
C THR A 27 24.79 2.13 -11.65
N THR A 28 23.50 2.01 -11.29
CA THR A 28 23.09 2.39 -9.93
C THR A 28 23.54 1.28 -9.00
N THR A 29 24.62 1.50 -8.26
CA THR A 29 24.85 0.77 -7.01
C THR A 29 23.55 0.87 -6.21
N ARG A 30 22.78 -0.22 -6.15
CA ARG A 30 21.62 -0.29 -5.28
C ARG A 30 22.17 0.01 -3.89
N LYS A 31 21.91 1.21 -3.35
CA LYS A 31 22.21 1.52 -1.96
C LYS A 31 21.63 0.36 -1.19
N ARG A 32 22.49 -0.48 -0.58
CA ARG A 32 22.02 -1.59 0.24
C ARG A 32 21.16 -0.91 1.29
N HIS A 33 19.89 -1.26 1.34
CA HIS A 33 19.06 -0.85 2.46
C HIS A 33 19.82 -1.30 3.70
N VAL A 34 20.09 -0.38 4.63
CA VAL A 34 20.58 -0.75 5.94
C VAL A 34 19.49 -1.64 6.52
N VAL A 35 19.72 -2.94 6.47
CA VAL A 35 18.86 -3.91 7.16
C VAL A 35 19.19 -3.70 8.62
N ARG A 36 18.18 -3.35 9.45
CA ARG A 36 18.34 -3.33 10.92
C ARG A 36 19.10 -4.59 11.33
N ALA A 37 20.05 -4.47 12.24
CA ALA A 37 20.76 -5.64 12.74
C ALA A 37 19.73 -6.66 13.26
N PHE A 38 19.94 -7.94 12.97
CA PHE A 38 18.98 -9.02 13.31
C PHE A 38 18.61 -9.07 14.81
N ASN A 39 19.42 -8.43 15.67
CA ASN A 39 19.27 -8.41 17.12
C ASN A 39 18.75 -7.07 17.69
N GLU A 40 18.41 -6.09 16.86
CA GLU A 40 17.77 -4.87 17.35
C GLU A 40 16.33 -5.16 17.77
N ILE A 41 15.98 -4.77 18.99
CA ILE A 41 14.62 -4.89 19.52
C ILE A 41 13.70 -3.98 18.69
N ASP A 42 12.67 -4.56 18.08
CA ASP A 42 11.65 -3.80 17.35
C ASP A 42 10.77 -3.05 18.37
N THR A 43 10.97 -1.74 18.46
CA THR A 43 10.18 -0.83 19.31
C THR A 43 8.83 -0.50 18.67
N ASP A 44 8.65 -0.80 17.38
CA ASP A 44 7.47 -0.43 16.60
C ASP A 44 6.46 -1.59 16.52
N TYR A 45 6.87 -2.83 16.80
CA TYR A 45 6.03 -4.03 16.65
C TYR A 45 6.44 -5.20 17.55
N GLY A 46 5.46 -5.96 18.06
CA GLY A 46 5.66 -7.14 18.90
C GLY A 46 5.47 -6.87 20.40
N PRO A 47 5.75 -7.85 21.28
CA PRO A 47 5.58 -7.71 22.74
C PRO A 47 6.46 -6.62 23.37
N THR A 48 7.52 -6.22 22.67
CA THR A 48 8.47 -5.17 23.06
C THR A 48 8.13 -3.80 22.47
N ALA A 49 7.04 -3.69 21.71
CA ALA A 49 6.65 -2.44 21.10
C ALA A 49 6.29 -1.40 22.18
N GLN A 50 6.75 -0.17 21.99
CA GLN A 50 6.38 0.92 22.87
C GLN A 50 4.94 1.32 22.55
N GLU A 51 4.02 1.09 23.48
CA GLU A 51 2.68 1.65 23.34
C GLU A 51 2.77 3.18 23.46
N PRO A 52 2.15 3.93 22.53
CA PRO A 52 2.04 5.36 22.70
C PRO A 52 1.24 5.63 23.99
N LEU A 53 1.67 6.63 24.75
CA LEU A 53 0.91 7.11 25.91
C LEU A 53 -0.55 7.35 25.48
N PRO A 54 -1.53 6.85 26.25
CA PRO A 54 -2.93 6.94 25.86
C PRO A 54 -3.37 8.40 25.89
N ASP A 55 -3.38 9.03 24.71
CA ASP A 55 -4.05 10.29 24.48
C ASP A 55 -5.56 10.04 24.35
N LEU A 56 -6.35 10.83 25.07
CA LEU A 56 -7.81 10.75 25.05
C LEU A 56 -8.35 10.88 23.62
N GLU A 57 -7.71 11.70 22.77
CA GLU A 57 -8.09 11.83 21.36
C GLU A 57 -7.93 10.51 20.60
N ILE A 58 -6.80 9.81 20.79
CA ILE A 58 -6.51 8.54 20.13
C ILE A 58 -7.52 7.46 20.55
N VAL A 59 -7.84 7.39 21.84
CA VAL A 59 -8.82 6.44 22.38
C VAL A 59 -10.20 6.68 21.77
N ASN A 60 -10.65 7.93 21.77
CA ASN A 60 -11.95 8.30 21.20
C ASN A 60 -12.01 8.00 19.70
N ARG A 61 -10.93 8.30 18.96
CA ARG A 61 -10.85 8.05 17.52
C ARG A 61 -10.87 6.55 17.21
N LYS A 62 -10.16 5.74 17.99
CA LYS A 62 -10.21 4.27 17.90
C LYS A 62 -11.64 3.76 18.12
N GLN A 63 -12.31 4.22 19.17
CA GLN A 63 -13.66 3.79 19.48
C GLN A 63 -14.66 4.17 18.38
N LYS A 64 -14.55 5.38 17.83
CA LYS A 64 -15.38 5.83 16.71
C LYS A 64 -15.21 4.94 15.47
N ILE A 65 -13.97 4.62 15.09
CA ILE A 65 -13.69 3.75 13.95
C ILE A 65 -14.32 2.37 14.15
N LEU A 66 -14.23 1.80 15.36
CA LEU A 66 -14.83 0.49 15.65
C LEU A 66 -16.36 0.50 15.53
N LEU A 67 -17.01 1.54 16.07
CA LEU A 67 -18.45 1.73 15.95
C LEU A 67 -18.88 1.91 14.49
N ASP A 68 -18.14 2.69 13.70
CA ASP A 68 -18.41 2.89 12.29
C ASP A 68 -18.31 1.57 11.50
N LEU A 69 -17.34 0.72 11.83
CA LEU A 69 -17.17 -0.60 11.22
C LEU A 69 -18.35 -1.52 11.54
N GLU A 70 -18.80 -1.54 12.79
CA GLU A 70 -19.96 -2.33 13.26
C GLU A 70 -21.26 -1.86 12.59
N ASN A 71 -21.52 -0.55 12.62
CA ASN A 71 -22.67 0.06 11.94
C ASN A 71 -22.70 -0.25 10.45
N SER A 72 -21.53 -0.30 9.81
CA SER A 72 -21.44 -0.63 8.39
C SER A 72 -21.68 -2.10 8.09
N ALA A 73 -21.34 -3.00 9.01
CA ALA A 73 -21.67 -4.42 8.86
C ALA A 73 -23.19 -4.63 8.88
N ILE A 74 -23.89 -3.92 9.76
CA ILE A 74 -25.36 -3.91 9.84
C ILE A 74 -25.97 -3.31 8.56
N ASN A 75 -25.41 -2.20 8.07
CA ASN A 75 -25.93 -1.48 6.91
C ASN A 75 -25.34 -1.92 5.56
N GLY A 76 -24.73 -3.10 5.49
CA GLY A 76 -23.93 -3.55 4.34
C GLY A 76 -24.66 -3.46 2.99
N ASN A 77 -25.94 -3.83 2.95
CA ASN A 77 -26.77 -3.76 1.74
C ASN A 77 -26.97 -2.33 1.21
N ASN A 78 -27.12 -1.37 2.11
CA ASN A 78 -27.30 0.04 1.73
C ASN A 78 -25.99 0.64 1.25
N ILE A 79 -24.87 0.27 1.89
CA ILE A 79 -23.53 0.69 1.49
C ILE A 79 -23.16 0.11 0.13
N GLU A 80 -23.49 -1.17 -0.15
CA GLU A 80 -23.29 -1.78 -1.47
C GLU A 80 -23.98 -0.96 -2.56
N LYS A 81 -25.29 -0.73 -2.41
CA LYS A 81 -26.09 0.05 -3.36
C LYS A 81 -25.52 1.45 -3.55
N ALA A 82 -25.21 2.13 -2.44
CA ALA A 82 -24.68 3.48 -2.45
C ALA A 82 -23.27 3.58 -3.04
N THR A 83 -22.53 2.47 -3.18
CA THR A 83 -21.14 2.47 -3.64
C THR A 83 -20.90 1.71 -4.96
N ARG A 84 -21.96 1.32 -5.68
CA ARG A 84 -21.88 0.62 -7.00
C ARG A 84 -21.01 1.32 -8.05
N GLY A 85 -20.89 2.65 -7.98
CA GLY A 85 -19.99 3.43 -8.84
C GLY A 85 -18.49 3.20 -8.59
N GLN A 86 -18.14 2.42 -7.56
CA GLN A 86 -16.77 2.03 -7.22
C GLN A 86 -15.81 3.23 -7.23
N HIS A 87 -14.76 3.19 -8.07
CA HIS A 87 -13.72 4.22 -8.12
C HIS A 87 -14.23 5.63 -8.46
N GLN A 88 -15.38 5.75 -9.11
CA GLN A 88 -15.97 7.05 -9.48
C GLN A 88 -16.81 7.65 -8.34
N ASN A 89 -17.02 6.88 -7.26
CA ASN A 89 -17.81 7.30 -6.12
C ASN A 89 -16.89 7.62 -4.93
N SER A 90 -16.98 8.85 -4.41
CA SER A 90 -16.23 9.26 -3.22
C SER A 90 -16.52 8.39 -2.00
N LEU A 91 -17.78 7.99 -1.80
CA LEU A 91 -18.21 7.14 -0.69
C LEU A 91 -17.50 5.78 -0.71
N TRP A 92 -17.20 5.23 -1.90
CA TRP A 92 -16.45 3.98 -2.00
C TRP A 92 -15.01 4.13 -1.47
N HIS A 93 -14.37 5.28 -1.71
CA HIS A 93 -13.04 5.56 -1.17
C HIS A 93 -13.10 5.73 0.35
N ASP A 94 -14.09 6.47 0.85
CA ASP A 94 -14.28 6.70 2.29
C ASP A 94 -14.51 5.39 3.05
N MET A 95 -15.36 4.51 2.52
CA MET A 95 -15.64 3.22 3.14
C MET A 95 -14.41 2.30 3.17
N ARG A 96 -13.44 2.48 2.25
CA ARG A 96 -12.23 1.65 2.15
C ARG A 96 -11.04 2.14 2.98
N ARG A 97 -10.94 3.45 3.29
CA ARG A 97 -9.77 4.05 3.98
C ARG A 97 -9.45 3.46 5.36
N ASN A 98 -10.44 2.89 6.05
CA ASN A 98 -10.25 2.29 7.37
C ASN A 98 -10.49 0.77 7.37
N ARG A 99 -10.43 0.10 6.21
CA ARG A 99 -10.75 -1.33 6.08
C ARG A 99 -9.64 -2.14 5.43
N PRO A 100 -9.35 -3.33 5.96
CA PRO A 100 -8.77 -4.40 5.18
C PRO A 100 -9.70 -4.71 3.99
N THR A 101 -9.14 -4.76 2.80
CA THR A 101 -9.85 -5.08 1.56
C THR A 101 -9.26 -6.35 0.97
N ALA A 102 -10.01 -7.09 0.17
CA ALA A 102 -9.50 -8.33 -0.45
C ALA A 102 -8.12 -8.14 -1.13
N SER A 103 -7.92 -7.01 -1.81
CA SER A 103 -6.65 -6.68 -2.48
C SER A 103 -5.44 -6.48 -1.55
N ASN A 104 -5.67 -6.17 -0.28
CA ASN A 104 -4.59 -5.99 0.71
C ASN A 104 -4.56 -7.11 1.76
N PHE A 105 -5.59 -7.95 1.81
CA PHE A 105 -5.75 -9.01 2.81
C PHE A 105 -4.61 -10.03 2.77
N GLU A 106 -4.24 -10.52 1.59
CA GLU A 106 -3.10 -11.43 1.42
C GLU A 106 -1.81 -10.84 2.00
N THR A 107 -1.54 -9.56 1.72
CA THR A 107 -0.34 -8.88 2.23
C THR A 107 -0.37 -8.74 3.75
N ILE A 108 -1.55 -8.57 4.34
CA ILE A 108 -1.70 -8.49 5.80
C ILE A 108 -1.47 -9.87 6.43
N CYS A 109 -2.10 -10.92 5.90
CA CYS A 109 -2.08 -12.28 6.44
C CYS A 109 -0.74 -12.99 6.25
N LEU A 110 -0.09 -12.84 5.09
CA LEU A 110 1.18 -13.51 4.79
C LEU A 110 2.41 -12.73 5.27
N ARG A 111 2.21 -11.63 6.01
CA ARG A 111 3.31 -10.83 6.55
C ARG A 111 4.13 -11.67 7.55
N ARG A 112 5.45 -11.71 7.35
CA ARG A 112 6.36 -12.33 8.32
C ARG A 112 6.40 -11.51 9.60
N LYS A 113 6.50 -12.20 10.75
CA LYS A 113 6.62 -11.56 12.07
C LYS A 113 7.82 -10.61 12.17
N THR A 114 8.89 -10.91 11.42
CA THR A 114 10.14 -10.12 11.37
C THR A 114 10.07 -8.92 10.43
N THR A 115 8.98 -8.75 9.67
CA THR A 115 8.79 -7.61 8.78
C THR A 115 8.01 -6.51 9.49
N SER A 116 8.62 -5.33 9.66
CA SER A 116 7.96 -4.15 10.23
C SER A 116 6.65 -3.83 9.50
N CYS A 117 5.58 -3.62 10.27
CA CYS A 117 4.26 -3.28 9.73
C CYS A 117 4.05 -1.77 9.54
N HIS A 118 4.98 -0.91 9.99
CA HIS A 118 4.82 0.55 9.95
C HIS A 118 4.38 1.06 8.57
N HIS A 119 5.13 0.70 7.52
CA HIS A 119 4.81 1.09 6.15
C HIS A 119 3.51 0.47 5.62
N LEU A 120 3.18 -0.74 6.06
CA LEU A 120 1.93 -1.40 5.68
C LEU A 120 0.73 -0.67 6.27
N VAL A 121 0.77 -0.37 7.57
CA VAL A 121 -0.27 0.39 8.27
C VAL A 121 -0.41 1.78 7.67
N LYS A 122 0.71 2.47 7.43
CA LYS A 122 0.74 3.75 6.72
C LYS A 122 0.12 3.66 5.32
N ARG A 123 0.30 2.57 4.59
CA ARG A 123 -0.33 2.44 3.26
C ARG A 123 -1.83 2.10 3.34
N LEU A 124 -2.27 1.44 4.41
CA LEU A 124 -3.66 1.01 4.56
C LEU A 124 -4.58 2.11 5.06
N LEU A 125 -4.05 3.00 5.91
CA LEU A 125 -4.80 4.04 6.61
C LEU A 125 -4.60 5.46 6.04
N HIS A 126 -3.94 5.58 4.87
CA HIS A 126 -3.68 6.87 4.19
C HIS A 126 -4.43 6.98 2.87
#